data_AF-A0A9W9T820-F1
#
_entry.id   AF-A0A9W9T820-F1
#
_cell.length_a   1.000
_cell.length_b   1.000
_cell.length_c   1.000
_cell.angle_alpha   90.00
_cell.angle_beta   90.00
_cell.angle_gamma   90.00
#
_symmetry.space_group_name_H-M   'P 1'
#
loop_
_entity.id
_entity.type
_entity.pdbx_description
1 polymer ?
#
loop_
_entity_poly.entity_id
_entity_poly.type
_entity_poly.pdbx_seq_one_letter_code
_entity_poly.pdbx_strand_id
1 'polypeptide(L)'
;MAIKVNANNYESQESAEKELRITEHIIKVNTQHLGRNFVAILLDSFCVASPGGIYICMVFDALCEPLWMLKRRFEGNTIPLDVLKPVSKLILEGLQYLHTECHVINTDLKSDNILLALRNPSILESVAQDEMNNPSPRKQLEGRDIYLSRNYWGCRPTNWVDRHCIQPEGYRAPEVCLGGDRSYSVDFWNLGVMLWDLFYGRGPFDTPPDSCGSGSADEAHLGKIISLLGPPPPDLLGRGKETSRTIQIPRTRRKKGPGFYG
;
A
#
# COMPACT_ATOMS: atom_id res chain seq x y z
N MET A 1 4.94 -17.85 13.55
CA MET A 1 4.42 -16.50 13.88
C MET A 1 5.40 -15.46 13.39
N ALA A 2 4.93 -14.28 13.04
CA ALA A 2 5.74 -13.10 12.72
C ALA A 2 5.53 -12.04 13.81
N ILE A 3 6.60 -11.35 14.21
CA ILE A 3 6.53 -10.26 15.19
C ILE A 3 6.87 -8.96 14.49
N LYS A 4 5.93 -8.02 14.49
CA LYS A 4 6.16 -6.64 14.08
C LYS A 4 6.52 -5.83 15.32
N VAL A 5 7.71 -5.26 15.32
CA VAL A 5 8.18 -4.33 16.37
C VAL A 5 8.15 -2.92 15.78
N ASN A 6 7.30 -2.06 16.33
CA ASN A 6 7.21 -0.68 15.86
C ASN A 6 8.35 0.16 16.43
N ALA A 7 8.85 1.12 15.63
CA ALA A 7 9.90 2.05 16.06
C ALA A 7 9.42 2.90 17.25
N ASN A 8 10.38 3.42 18.02
CA ASN A 8 10.11 4.14 19.26
C ASN A 8 10.62 5.60 19.24
N ASN A 9 10.04 6.40 18.36
CA ASN A 9 10.01 7.87 18.48
C ASN A 9 8.56 8.34 18.76
N TYR A 10 8.38 9.56 19.24
CA TYR A 10 7.06 10.05 19.70
C TYR A 10 5.95 9.97 18.63
N GLU A 11 6.25 10.38 17.39
CA GLU A 11 5.32 10.28 16.27
C GLU A 11 5.00 8.81 15.91
N SER A 12 5.99 7.92 16.00
CA SER A 12 5.82 6.50 15.71
C SER A 12 5.09 5.75 16.83
N GLN A 13 5.16 6.20 18.08
CA GLN A 13 4.46 5.57 19.19
C GLN A 13 2.96 5.80 19.09
N GLU A 14 2.51 7.05 18.86
CA GLU A 14 1.09 7.33 18.64
C GLU A 14 0.55 6.58 17.41
N SER A 15 1.34 6.55 16.33
CA SER A 15 1.02 5.78 15.13
C SER A 15 0.90 4.27 15.42
N ALA A 16 1.83 3.72 16.21
CA ALA A 16 1.83 2.30 16.61
C ALA A 16 0.64 1.95 17.50
N GLU A 17 0.27 2.81 18.45
CA GLU A 17 -0.91 2.64 19.29
C GLU A 17 -2.19 2.68 18.46
N LYS A 18 -2.27 3.63 17.51
CA LYS A 18 -3.40 3.72 16.58
C LYS A 18 -3.50 2.46 15.71
N GLU A 19 -2.38 1.99 15.18
CA GLU A 19 -2.32 0.75 14.39
C GLU A 19 -2.78 -0.46 15.22
N LEU A 20 -2.30 -0.58 16.46
CA LEU A 20 -2.71 -1.65 17.38
C LEU A 20 -4.23 -1.61 17.60
N ARG A 21 -4.80 -0.44 17.93
CA ARG A 21 -6.24 -0.29 18.17
C ARG A 21 -7.08 -0.68 16.94
N ILE A 22 -6.64 -0.29 15.74
CA ILE A 22 -7.32 -0.68 14.49
C ILE A 22 -7.25 -2.20 14.30
N THR A 23 -6.09 -2.78 14.54
CA THR A 23 -5.88 -4.23 14.36
C THR A 23 -6.68 -5.05 15.36
N GLU A 24 -6.73 -4.62 16.63
CA GLU A 24 -7.56 -5.22 17.67
C GLU A 24 -9.06 -5.12 17.36
N HIS A 25 -9.48 -4.00 16.75
CA HIS A 25 -10.87 -3.82 16.30
C HIS A 25 -11.21 -4.83 15.20
N ILE A 26 -10.38 -4.92 14.16
CA ILE A 26 -10.58 -5.82 13.01
C ILE A 26 -10.79 -7.29 13.45
N ILE A 27 -10.09 -7.75 14.48
CA ILE A 27 -10.23 -9.14 14.95
C ILE A 27 -11.51 -9.41 15.76
N LYS A 28 -12.17 -8.36 16.30
CA LYS A 28 -13.30 -8.46 17.23
C LYS A 28 -14.68 -8.31 16.58
N VAL A 29 -14.83 -7.58 15.47
CA VAL A 29 -16.15 -7.18 14.94
C VAL A 29 -17.03 -8.35 14.51
N ASN A 30 -16.61 -9.13 13.50
CA ASN A 30 -17.39 -10.26 13.00
C ASN A 30 -16.46 -11.43 12.67
N THR A 31 -16.31 -12.33 13.63
CA THR A 31 -15.41 -13.48 13.53
C THR A 31 -15.86 -14.55 12.54
N GLN A 32 -17.12 -14.49 12.09
CA GLN A 32 -17.72 -15.47 11.17
C GLN A 32 -17.70 -15.02 9.70
N HIS A 33 -17.37 -13.75 9.42
CA HIS A 33 -17.31 -13.25 8.06
C HIS A 33 -16.15 -13.90 7.28
N LEU A 34 -16.43 -14.51 6.13
CA LEU A 34 -15.42 -15.26 5.36
C LEU A 34 -14.25 -14.37 4.91
N GLY A 35 -14.52 -13.10 4.58
CA GLY A 35 -13.51 -12.11 4.23
C GLY A 35 -12.45 -11.87 5.31
N ARG A 36 -12.75 -12.18 6.58
CA ARG A 36 -11.78 -12.09 7.69
C ARG A 36 -10.56 -12.98 7.46
N ASN A 37 -10.72 -14.10 6.76
CA ASN A 37 -9.61 -15.02 6.45
C ASN A 37 -8.59 -14.43 5.47
N PHE A 38 -8.90 -13.31 4.82
CA PHE A 38 -8.03 -12.63 3.86
C PHE A 38 -7.46 -11.32 4.40
N VAL A 39 -7.54 -11.09 5.71
CA VAL A 39 -6.92 -9.97 6.41
C VAL A 39 -5.97 -10.50 7.47
N ALA A 40 -4.83 -9.83 7.69
CA ALA A 40 -3.88 -10.21 8.72
C ALA A 40 -4.53 -10.19 10.11
N ILE A 41 -4.41 -11.29 10.84
CA ILE A 41 -5.00 -11.46 12.17
C ILE A 41 -3.93 -11.24 13.23
N LEU A 42 -4.19 -10.30 14.14
CA LEU A 42 -3.39 -10.13 15.36
C LEU A 42 -3.66 -11.31 16.30
N LEU A 43 -2.60 -12.02 16.63
CA LEU A 43 -2.60 -13.15 17.57
C LEU A 43 -2.38 -12.68 19.01
N ASP A 44 -1.46 -11.72 19.20
CA ASP A 44 -1.08 -11.19 20.50
C ASP A 44 -0.43 -9.80 20.36
N SER A 45 -0.37 -9.05 21.45
CA SER A 45 0.35 -7.78 21.51
C SER A 45 0.92 -7.54 22.91
N PHE A 46 2.16 -7.05 22.98
CA PHE A 46 2.85 -6.77 24.24
C PHE A 46 3.84 -5.61 24.11
N CYS A 47 4.31 -5.10 25.24
CA CYS A 47 5.29 -4.02 25.29
C CYS A 47 6.64 -4.53 25.78
N VAL A 48 7.73 -4.12 25.12
CA VAL A 48 9.11 -4.45 25.51
C VAL A 48 9.83 -3.18 25.93
N ALA A 49 10.35 -3.17 27.16
CA ALA A 49 11.21 -2.09 27.64
C ALA A 49 12.66 -2.31 27.19
N SER A 50 13.32 -1.24 26.74
CA SER A 50 14.70 -1.20 26.27
C SER A 50 15.33 0.12 26.69
N PRO A 51 16.68 0.27 26.71
CA PRO A 51 17.33 1.56 26.99
C PRO A 51 16.85 2.70 26.08
N GLY A 52 16.38 2.36 24.87
CA GLY A 52 15.79 3.32 23.93
C GLY A 52 14.29 3.58 24.12
N GLY A 53 13.69 3.13 25.22
CA GLY A 53 12.27 3.30 25.59
C GLY A 53 11.41 2.04 25.41
N ILE A 54 10.07 2.21 25.35
CA ILE A 54 9.09 1.12 25.29
C ILE A 54 8.64 0.89 23.85
N TYR A 55 8.67 -0.36 23.40
CA TYR A 55 8.33 -0.77 22.05
C TYR A 55 7.04 -1.59 22.06
N ILE A 56 6.06 -1.19 21.24
CA ILE A 56 4.83 -1.97 21.01
C ILE A 56 5.14 -3.07 20.00
N CYS A 57 4.88 -4.32 20.42
CA CYS A 57 5.09 -5.51 19.63
C CYS A 57 3.73 -6.14 19.29
N MET A 58 3.54 -6.46 18.01
CA MET A 58 2.33 -7.11 17.50
C MET A 58 2.71 -8.45 16.87
N VAL A 59 1.99 -9.50 17.26
CA VAL A 59 2.23 -10.88 16.80
C VAL A 59 1.17 -11.27 15.79
N PHE A 60 1.60 -11.76 14.64
CA PHE A 60 0.75 -12.20 13.54
C PHE A 60 1.10 -13.64 13.15
N ASP A 61 0.22 -14.25 12.34
CA ASP A 61 0.59 -15.45 11.61
C ASP A 61 1.82 -15.19 10.72
N ALA A 62 2.68 -16.19 10.60
CA ALA A 62 3.78 -16.08 9.65
C ALA A 62 3.22 -16.18 8.24
N LEU A 63 3.57 -15.23 7.40
CA LEU A 63 3.21 -15.19 5.99
C LEU A 63 4.50 -15.24 5.15
N CYS A 64 4.34 -15.53 3.87
CA CYS A 64 5.42 -15.66 2.90
C CYS A 64 5.82 -14.28 2.34
N GLU A 65 6.39 -14.27 1.13
CA GLU A 65 6.70 -13.08 0.38
C GLU A 65 5.47 -12.19 0.08
N PRO A 66 5.70 -10.87 -0.09
CA PRO A 66 4.74 -9.98 -0.70
C PRO A 66 4.36 -10.38 -2.13
N LEU A 67 3.14 -10.01 -2.53
CA LEU A 67 2.55 -10.35 -3.82
C LEU A 67 3.39 -9.82 -4.99
N TRP A 68 4.08 -8.69 -4.86
CA TRP A 68 4.95 -8.19 -5.94
C TRP A 68 6.07 -9.17 -6.28
N MET A 69 6.52 -9.99 -5.33
CA MET A 69 7.56 -10.99 -5.62
C MET A 69 7.03 -12.12 -6.51
N LEU A 70 5.72 -12.38 -6.47
CA LEU A 70 5.09 -13.42 -7.29
C LEU A 70 5.26 -13.15 -8.78
N LYS A 71 5.21 -11.88 -9.22
CA LYS A 71 5.38 -11.52 -10.64
C LYS A 71 6.74 -11.92 -11.19
N ARG A 72 7.79 -11.97 -10.36
CA ARG A 72 9.15 -12.41 -10.74
C ARG A 72 9.23 -13.90 -11.08
N ARG A 73 8.21 -14.69 -10.74
CA ARG A 73 8.15 -16.13 -11.05
C ARG A 73 7.66 -16.44 -12.46
N PHE A 74 7.22 -15.42 -13.18
CA PHE A 74 6.62 -15.55 -14.50
C PHE A 74 7.41 -14.73 -15.54
N GLU A 75 7.30 -15.12 -16.80
CA GLU A 75 7.94 -14.43 -17.90
C GLU A 75 7.50 -12.96 -17.99
N GLY A 76 8.44 -12.08 -18.31
CA GLY A 76 8.19 -10.64 -18.42
C GLY A 76 7.95 -9.92 -17.08
N ASN A 77 8.13 -10.60 -15.93
CA ASN A 77 7.79 -10.05 -14.60
C ASN A 77 6.31 -9.64 -14.48
N THR A 78 5.41 -10.45 -15.04
CA THR A 78 3.95 -10.22 -15.06
C THR A 78 3.20 -11.41 -14.49
N ILE A 79 2.02 -11.21 -13.91
CA ILE A 79 1.17 -12.31 -13.42
C ILE A 79 0.09 -12.60 -14.47
N PRO A 80 0.02 -13.84 -15.00
CA PRO A 80 -1.04 -14.29 -15.88
C PRO A 80 -2.45 -14.11 -15.29
N LEU A 81 -3.45 -13.82 -16.14
CA LEU A 81 -4.82 -13.52 -15.70
C LEU A 81 -5.53 -14.68 -15.00
N ASP A 82 -5.19 -15.91 -15.35
CA ASP A 82 -5.68 -17.14 -14.71
C ASP A 82 -5.22 -17.24 -13.24
N VAL A 83 -4.07 -16.65 -12.90
CA VAL A 83 -3.59 -16.52 -11.52
C VAL A 83 -4.12 -15.24 -10.87
N LEU A 84 -4.07 -14.12 -11.59
CA LEU A 84 -4.41 -12.81 -11.04
C LEU A 84 -5.89 -12.70 -10.66
N LYS A 85 -6.81 -13.24 -11.48
CA LYS A 85 -8.26 -13.19 -11.21
C LYS A 85 -8.65 -13.84 -9.87
N PRO A 86 -8.24 -15.09 -9.57
CA PRO A 86 -8.45 -15.67 -8.24
C PRO A 86 -7.87 -14.80 -7.12
N VAL A 87 -6.63 -14.30 -7.27
CA VAL A 87 -5.99 -13.44 -6.26
C VAL A 87 -6.80 -12.16 -6.02
N SER A 88 -7.25 -11.49 -7.08
CA SER A 88 -8.10 -10.30 -6.98
C SER A 88 -9.39 -10.58 -6.21
N LYS A 89 -10.00 -11.76 -6.42
CA LYS A 89 -11.20 -12.15 -5.67
C LYS A 89 -10.90 -12.24 -4.18
N LEU A 90 -9.80 -12.87 -3.77
CA LEU A 90 -9.43 -12.98 -2.35
C LEU A 90 -9.20 -11.60 -1.71
N ILE A 91 -8.54 -10.68 -2.44
CA ILE A 91 -8.31 -9.31 -1.98
C ILE A 91 -9.65 -8.57 -1.80
N LEU A 92 -10.59 -8.74 -2.75
CA LEU A 92 -11.91 -8.13 -2.67
C LEU A 92 -12.74 -8.65 -1.49
N GLU A 93 -12.66 -9.93 -1.15
CA GLU A 93 -13.32 -10.51 0.03
C GLU A 93 -12.76 -9.89 1.33
N GLY A 94 -11.44 -9.69 1.40
CA GLY A 94 -10.80 -9.00 2.52
C GLY A 94 -11.20 -7.53 2.64
N LEU A 95 -11.22 -6.80 1.51
CA LEU A 95 -11.67 -5.42 1.47
C LEU A 95 -13.15 -5.28 1.84
N GLN A 96 -14.01 -6.20 1.38
CA GLN A 96 -15.41 -6.22 1.76
C GLN A 96 -15.56 -6.31 3.27
N TYR A 97 -14.84 -7.22 3.92
CA TYR A 97 -14.84 -7.33 5.38
C TYR A 97 -14.38 -6.03 6.06
N LEU A 98 -13.25 -5.46 5.61
CA LEU A 98 -12.73 -4.21 6.17
C LEU A 98 -13.71 -3.05 6.07
N HIS A 99 -14.36 -2.89 4.92
CA HIS A 99 -15.23 -1.74 4.64
C HIS A 99 -16.62 -1.88 5.26
N THR A 100 -17.22 -3.07 5.12
CA THR A 100 -18.63 -3.29 5.48
C THR A 100 -18.81 -3.63 6.95
N GLU A 101 -17.93 -4.48 7.51
CA GLU A 101 -18.00 -4.90 8.90
C GLU A 101 -17.14 -4.00 9.78
N CYS A 102 -15.85 -3.85 9.45
CA CYS A 102 -14.90 -3.15 10.32
C CYS A 102 -14.97 -1.63 10.20
N HIS A 103 -15.55 -1.10 9.11
CA HIS A 103 -15.53 0.32 8.76
C HIS A 103 -14.13 0.95 8.71
N VAL A 104 -13.14 0.18 8.27
CA VAL A 104 -11.74 0.59 8.15
C VAL A 104 -11.39 0.81 6.68
N ILE A 105 -10.68 1.89 6.36
CA ILE A 105 -10.07 2.12 5.04
C ILE A 105 -8.59 1.72 5.15
N ASN A 106 -8.07 0.91 4.23
CA ASN A 106 -6.68 0.46 4.25
C ASN A 106 -5.70 1.61 3.96
N THR A 107 -5.99 2.42 2.94
CA THR A 107 -5.25 3.63 2.52
C THR A 107 -3.84 3.42 1.97
N ASP A 108 -3.27 2.22 2.04
CA ASP A 108 -1.96 1.89 1.48
C ASP A 108 -1.99 0.51 0.79
N LEU A 109 -3.06 0.23 0.04
CA LEU A 109 -3.22 -1.06 -0.63
C LEU A 109 -2.23 -1.15 -1.80
N LYS A 110 -1.19 -1.95 -1.65
CA LYS A 110 -0.16 -2.17 -2.68
C LYS A 110 0.38 -3.59 -2.60
N SER A 111 1.07 -4.03 -3.64
CA SER A 111 1.55 -5.42 -3.75
C SER A 111 2.62 -5.77 -2.71
N ASP A 112 3.24 -4.80 -2.04
CA ASP A 112 4.10 -4.96 -0.84
C ASP A 112 3.32 -5.33 0.42
N ASN A 113 2.07 -4.85 0.53
CA ASN A 113 1.25 -5.02 1.72
C ASN A 113 0.28 -6.22 1.60
N ILE A 114 0.30 -6.94 0.48
CA ILE A 114 -0.41 -8.21 0.30
C ILE A 114 0.59 -9.35 0.43
N LEU A 115 0.52 -10.10 1.52
CA LEU A 115 1.42 -11.23 1.78
C LEU A 115 0.77 -12.55 1.37
N LEU A 116 1.56 -13.47 0.82
CA LEU A 116 1.07 -14.81 0.46
C LEU A 116 1.00 -15.71 1.70
N ALA A 117 -0.01 -16.58 1.76
CA ALA A 117 -0.13 -17.55 2.84
C ALA A 117 0.94 -18.66 2.74
N LEU A 118 1.47 -19.08 3.90
CA LEU A 118 2.35 -20.25 3.98
C LEU A 118 1.58 -21.52 3.61
N ARG A 119 2.02 -22.19 2.53
CA ARG A 119 1.46 -23.50 2.14
C ARG A 119 1.88 -24.63 3.09
N ASN A 120 3.05 -24.53 3.69
CA ASN A 120 3.59 -25.55 4.58
C ASN A 120 4.35 -24.88 5.74
N PRO A 121 3.84 -24.93 6.99
CA PRO A 121 4.50 -24.33 8.14
C PRO A 121 5.88 -24.90 8.47
N SER A 122 6.17 -26.17 8.11
CA SER A 122 7.47 -26.81 8.38
C SER A 122 8.65 -26.12 7.69
N ILE A 123 8.37 -25.35 6.64
CA ILE A 123 9.35 -24.50 5.98
C ILE A 123 9.97 -23.49 6.96
N LEU A 124 9.23 -23.00 7.96
CA LEU A 124 9.74 -22.01 8.92
C LEU A 124 10.91 -22.54 9.73
N GLU A 125 10.87 -23.82 10.11
CA GLU A 125 11.96 -24.48 10.85
C GLU A 125 13.20 -24.62 9.97
N SER A 126 13.02 -25.01 8.71
CA SER A 126 14.13 -25.05 7.74
C SER A 126 14.76 -23.67 7.53
N VAL A 127 13.96 -22.61 7.47
CA VAL A 127 14.46 -21.23 7.31
C VAL A 127 15.21 -20.77 8.54
N ALA A 128 14.68 -21.05 9.74
CA ALA A 128 15.36 -20.71 11.00
C ALA A 128 16.71 -21.43 11.10
N GLN A 129 16.75 -22.72 10.75
CA GLN A 129 17.98 -23.50 10.76
C GLN A 129 18.99 -23.01 9.72
N ASP A 130 18.53 -22.61 8.52
CA ASP A 130 19.38 -22.02 7.49
C ASP A 130 19.95 -20.67 7.93
N GLU A 131 19.16 -19.80 8.57
CA GLU A 131 19.66 -18.52 9.11
C GLU A 131 20.71 -18.73 10.22
N MET A 132 20.54 -19.76 11.06
CA MET A 132 21.52 -20.10 12.08
C MET A 132 22.84 -20.60 11.48
N ASN A 133 22.76 -21.44 10.44
CA ASN A 133 23.91 -22.06 9.80
C ASN A 133 24.63 -21.12 8.82
N ASN A 134 23.86 -20.29 8.13
CA ASN A 134 24.30 -19.33 7.14
C ASN A 134 23.62 -17.99 7.46
N PRO A 135 24.24 -17.13 8.27
CA PRO A 135 23.62 -15.90 8.75
C PRO A 135 23.54 -14.83 7.66
N SER A 136 22.48 -14.03 7.70
CA SER A 136 22.32 -12.84 6.84
C SER A 136 23.44 -11.83 7.05
N PRO A 137 23.77 -11.01 6.03
CA PRO A 137 24.65 -9.86 6.21
C PRO A 137 24.20 -9.04 7.42
N ARG A 138 25.11 -8.78 8.35
CA ARG A 138 24.79 -8.12 9.61
C ARG A 138 25.85 -7.12 10.01
N LYS A 139 25.40 -6.06 10.67
CA LYS A 139 26.26 -5.10 11.35
C LYS A 139 26.32 -5.48 12.83
N GLN A 140 27.51 -5.85 13.28
CA GLN A 140 27.75 -6.15 14.69
C GLN A 140 28.09 -4.85 15.43
N LEU A 141 27.38 -4.60 16.52
CA LEU A 141 27.58 -3.47 17.42
C LEU A 141 27.72 -4.02 18.85
N GLU A 142 28.30 -3.24 19.76
CA GLU A 142 28.38 -3.65 21.17
C GLU A 142 26.97 -3.92 21.73
N GLY A 143 26.70 -5.18 22.08
CA GLY A 143 25.44 -5.63 22.65
C GLY A 143 24.27 -5.80 21.67
N ARG A 144 24.45 -5.59 20.36
CA ARG A 144 23.39 -5.87 19.37
C ARG A 144 23.93 -6.18 17.97
N ASP A 145 23.30 -7.14 17.31
CA ASP A 145 23.50 -7.42 15.89
C ASP A 145 22.31 -6.89 15.10
N ILE A 146 22.57 -6.13 14.04
CA ILE A 146 21.55 -5.66 13.10
C ILE A 146 21.66 -6.49 11.83
N TYR A 147 20.66 -7.32 11.57
CA TYR A 147 20.59 -8.18 10.40
C TYR A 147 19.93 -7.42 9.24
N LEU A 148 20.47 -7.57 8.04
CA LEU A 148 19.74 -7.22 6.83
C LEU A 148 18.62 -8.25 6.64
N SER A 149 17.37 -7.78 6.47
CA SER A 149 16.22 -8.66 6.27
C SER A 149 16.43 -9.61 5.09
N ARG A 150 16.15 -10.90 5.29
CA ARG A 150 16.02 -11.87 4.20
C ARG A 150 14.66 -11.76 3.56
N ASN A 151 14.61 -11.03 2.46
CA ASN A 151 13.44 -11.02 1.60
C ASN A 151 13.45 -12.22 0.62
N TYR A 152 14.13 -13.33 0.94
CA TYR A 152 14.55 -14.34 -0.05
C TYR A 152 14.14 -15.77 0.29
N TRP A 153 13.18 -16.25 -0.48
CA TRP A 153 12.87 -17.67 -0.67
C TRP A 153 13.55 -18.21 -1.95
N GLY A 154 14.79 -17.78 -2.26
CA GLY A 154 15.60 -18.32 -3.36
C GLY A 154 15.94 -17.43 -4.58
N CYS A 155 15.69 -16.10 -4.61
CA CYS A 155 16.08 -15.24 -5.75
C CYS A 155 16.61 -13.84 -5.37
N ARG A 156 17.89 -13.55 -5.59
CA ARG A 156 18.63 -12.36 -5.11
C ARG A 156 18.00 -10.97 -5.43
N PRO A 157 18.22 -9.93 -4.58
CA PRO A 157 17.80 -8.55 -4.83
C PRO A 157 18.71 -7.78 -5.79
N THR A 158 18.11 -6.75 -6.37
CA THR A 158 18.73 -5.43 -6.54
C THR A 158 18.01 -4.40 -5.64
N ASN A 159 18.77 -3.41 -5.18
CA ASN A 159 18.50 -2.48 -4.07
C ASN A 159 17.12 -1.80 -4.03
N TRP A 160 16.63 -1.53 -2.80
CA TRP A 160 15.44 -0.71 -2.53
C TRP A 160 15.78 0.44 -1.58
N VAL A 161 15.21 1.62 -1.86
CA VAL A 161 15.25 2.81 -1.00
C VAL A 161 13.80 3.11 -0.61
N ASP A 162 13.55 3.13 0.69
CA ASP A 162 12.22 3.37 1.27
C ASP A 162 12.02 4.89 1.47
N ARG A 163 10.92 5.44 0.96
CA ARG A 163 10.47 6.80 1.27
C ARG A 163 9.00 6.77 1.63
N HIS A 164 8.73 7.10 2.88
CA HIS A 164 7.42 7.10 3.49
C HIS A 164 6.60 8.31 3.03
N CYS A 165 5.58 8.05 2.21
CA CYS A 165 4.38 8.87 2.11
C CYS A 165 3.19 7.90 2.02
N ILE A 166 2.10 8.23 2.70
CA ILE A 166 0.86 7.44 2.66
C ILE A 166 0.35 7.48 1.22
N GLN A 167 0.27 6.29 0.61
CA GLN A 167 0.26 6.04 -0.84
C GLN A 167 1.56 6.49 -1.53
N PRO A 168 2.36 5.56 -2.07
CA PRO A 168 3.40 5.88 -3.03
C PRO A 168 2.81 6.69 -4.19
N GLU A 169 3.57 7.64 -4.76
CA GLU A 169 3.07 8.63 -5.73
C GLU A 169 2.26 7.99 -6.88
N GLY A 170 2.71 6.85 -7.40
CA GLY A 170 2.01 6.12 -8.47
C GLY A 170 0.67 5.49 -8.08
N TYR A 171 0.36 5.34 -6.79
CA TYR A 171 -0.86 4.72 -6.28
C TYR A 171 -1.91 5.75 -5.82
N ARG A 172 -1.57 7.03 -5.75
CA ARG A 172 -2.47 8.06 -5.20
C ARG A 172 -3.75 8.20 -6.03
N ALA A 173 -4.89 8.21 -5.35
CA ALA A 173 -6.20 8.37 -5.96
C ALA A 173 -6.49 9.85 -6.32
N PRO A 174 -7.28 10.12 -7.37
CA PRO A 174 -7.52 11.49 -7.83
C PRO A 174 -8.19 12.37 -6.77
N GLU A 175 -9.11 11.82 -5.95
CA GLU A 175 -9.69 12.54 -4.82
C GLU A 175 -8.65 12.97 -3.78
N VAL A 176 -7.61 12.17 -3.58
CA VAL A 176 -6.52 12.48 -2.62
C VAL A 176 -5.64 13.58 -3.18
N CYS A 177 -5.29 13.53 -4.47
CA CYS A 177 -4.52 14.60 -5.12
C CYS A 177 -5.27 15.94 -5.14
N LEU A 178 -6.61 15.90 -5.21
CA LEU A 178 -7.46 17.10 -5.20
C LEU A 178 -7.78 17.61 -3.79
N GLY A 179 -7.28 16.95 -2.73
CA GLY A 179 -7.55 17.32 -1.33
C GLY A 179 -8.99 17.06 -0.89
N GLY A 180 -9.69 16.12 -1.54
CA GLY A 180 -11.00 15.63 -1.12
C GLY A 180 -10.91 14.71 0.09
N ASP A 181 -12.04 14.46 0.72
CA ASP A 181 -12.12 13.55 1.86
C ASP A 181 -11.91 12.10 1.41
N ARG A 182 -11.16 11.32 2.21
CA ARG A 182 -10.86 9.92 1.91
C ARG A 182 -12.11 9.07 2.11
N SER A 183 -12.37 8.20 1.15
CA SER A 183 -13.48 7.24 1.21
C SER A 183 -12.97 5.82 0.91
N TYR A 184 -13.84 4.82 1.10
CA TYR A 184 -13.57 3.44 0.72
C TYR A 184 -13.12 3.29 -0.76
N SER A 185 -13.51 4.22 -1.64
CA SER A 185 -13.10 4.29 -3.05
C SER A 185 -11.58 4.26 -3.26
N VAL A 186 -10.83 4.82 -2.31
CA VAL A 186 -9.37 4.95 -2.40
C VAL A 186 -8.71 3.57 -2.49
N ASP A 187 -9.21 2.59 -1.73
CA ASP A 187 -8.66 1.23 -1.75
C ASP A 187 -8.97 0.52 -3.08
N PHE A 188 -10.11 0.80 -3.70
CA PHE A 188 -10.45 0.24 -5.02
C PHE A 188 -9.61 0.88 -6.14
N TRP A 189 -9.32 2.17 -6.04
CA TRP A 189 -8.36 2.83 -6.93
C TRP A 189 -6.98 2.17 -6.80
N ASN A 190 -6.50 2.03 -5.56
CA ASN A 190 -5.24 1.36 -5.27
C ASN A 190 -5.20 -0.07 -5.81
N LEU A 191 -6.29 -0.83 -5.65
CA LEU A 191 -6.42 -2.17 -6.21
C LEU A 191 -6.30 -2.13 -7.74
N GLY A 192 -6.96 -1.20 -8.42
CA GLY A 192 -6.84 -1.06 -9.88
C GLY A 192 -5.42 -0.80 -10.35
N VAL A 193 -4.71 0.14 -9.70
CA VAL A 193 -3.30 0.43 -9.97
C VAL A 193 -2.42 -0.79 -9.73
N MET A 194 -2.61 -1.48 -8.61
CA MET A 194 -1.87 -2.70 -8.25
C MET A 194 -2.08 -3.80 -9.30
N LEU A 195 -3.32 -4.09 -9.67
CA LEU A 195 -3.63 -5.14 -10.65
C LEU A 195 -3.04 -4.80 -12.03
N TRP A 196 -3.04 -3.52 -12.41
CA TRP A 196 -2.39 -3.06 -13.62
C TRP A 196 -0.87 -3.33 -13.60
N ASP A 197 -0.17 -2.97 -12.51
CA ASP A 197 1.27 -3.25 -12.37
C ASP A 197 1.55 -4.75 -12.42
N LEU A 198 0.75 -5.55 -11.71
CA LEU A 198 0.94 -7.00 -11.68
C LEU A 198 0.72 -7.63 -13.06
N PHE A 199 -0.22 -7.11 -13.87
CA PHE A 199 -0.52 -7.67 -15.18
C PHE A 199 0.41 -7.16 -16.30
N TYR A 200 0.76 -5.87 -16.31
CA TYR A 200 1.58 -5.26 -17.36
C TYR A 200 3.07 -5.16 -17.00
N GLY A 201 3.44 -5.47 -15.76
CA GLY A 201 4.82 -5.42 -15.25
C GLY A 201 5.31 -4.01 -14.90
N ARG A 202 4.49 -2.99 -15.12
CA ARG A 202 4.74 -1.58 -14.79
C ARG A 202 3.44 -0.89 -14.37
N GLY A 203 3.53 0.09 -13.48
CA GLY A 203 2.39 0.88 -13.05
C GLY A 203 1.84 1.76 -14.19
N PRO A 204 0.52 2.05 -14.17
CA PRO A 204 -0.14 2.88 -15.18
C PRO A 204 0.34 4.34 -15.16
N PHE A 205 0.92 4.79 -14.05
CA PHE A 205 1.34 6.18 -13.83
C PHE A 205 2.84 6.32 -13.53
N ASP A 206 3.61 5.24 -13.74
CA ASP A 206 5.06 5.26 -13.50
C ASP A 206 5.76 6.26 -14.42
N THR A 207 6.66 7.06 -13.85
CA THR A 207 7.48 8.01 -14.62
C THR A 207 8.75 7.33 -15.09
N PRO A 208 9.17 7.51 -16.37
CA PRO A 208 10.50 7.09 -16.80
C PRO A 208 11.58 7.77 -15.94
N PRO A 209 12.67 7.06 -15.61
CA PRO A 209 13.72 7.54 -14.70
C PRO A 209 14.35 8.88 -15.12
N ASP A 210 14.26 9.26 -16.39
CA ASP A 210 14.87 10.49 -16.95
C ASP A 210 13.93 11.70 -16.95
N SER A 211 12.73 11.58 -16.37
CA SER A 211 11.70 12.62 -16.42
C SER A 211 11.83 13.57 -15.22
N CYS A 212 12.56 14.67 -15.40
CA CYS A 212 12.66 15.73 -14.40
C CYS A 212 11.45 16.67 -14.52
N GLY A 213 10.37 16.39 -13.77
CA GLY A 213 9.17 17.23 -13.75
C GLY A 213 9.34 18.47 -12.88
N SER A 214 9.14 19.67 -13.44
CA SER A 214 9.19 20.95 -12.73
C SER A 214 7.80 21.41 -12.25
N GLY A 215 7.11 20.58 -11.47
CA GLY A 215 5.77 20.87 -10.92
C GLY A 215 5.51 20.15 -9.58
N SER A 216 4.38 20.45 -8.94
CA SER A 216 3.97 19.69 -7.75
C SER A 216 3.74 18.23 -8.13
N ALA A 217 4.24 17.28 -7.33
CA ALA A 217 4.11 15.84 -7.58
C ALA A 217 2.65 15.44 -7.84
N ASP A 218 1.70 16.04 -7.11
CA ASP A 218 0.27 15.80 -7.28
C ASP A 218 -0.29 16.35 -8.60
N GLU A 219 0.19 17.50 -9.08
CA GLU A 219 -0.25 18.09 -10.35
C GLU A 219 0.24 17.25 -11.53
N ALA A 220 1.50 16.80 -11.47
CA ALA A 220 2.09 15.93 -12.48
C ALA A 220 1.37 14.57 -12.52
N HIS A 221 1.06 13.99 -11.35
CA HIS A 221 0.32 12.73 -11.25
C HIS A 221 -1.12 12.87 -11.75
N LEU A 222 -1.84 13.93 -11.39
CA LEU A 222 -3.18 14.23 -11.92
C LEU A 222 -3.17 14.40 -13.43
N GLY A 223 -2.15 15.05 -14.00
CA GLY A 223 -1.97 15.14 -15.44
C GLY A 223 -1.90 13.76 -16.13
N LYS A 224 -1.21 12.80 -15.52
CA LYS A 224 -1.14 11.41 -16.02
C LYS A 224 -2.50 10.72 -15.92
N ILE A 225 -3.19 10.85 -14.79
CA ILE A 225 -4.55 10.31 -14.60
C ILE A 225 -5.47 10.84 -15.71
N ILE A 226 -5.44 12.15 -15.95
CA ILE A 226 -6.27 12.81 -16.97
C ILE A 226 -5.91 12.36 -18.38
N SER A 227 -4.62 12.17 -18.67
CA SER A 227 -4.18 11.69 -19.98
C SER A 227 -4.68 10.28 -20.30
N LEU A 228 -4.86 9.43 -19.28
CA LEU A 228 -5.28 8.04 -19.43
C LEU A 228 -6.80 7.88 -19.37
N LEU A 229 -7.47 8.55 -18.42
CA LEU A 229 -8.89 8.36 -18.10
C LEU A 229 -9.79 9.50 -18.58
N GLY A 230 -9.22 10.61 -19.04
CA GLY A 230 -9.95 11.83 -19.37
C GLY A 230 -10.12 12.77 -18.16
N PRO A 231 -10.79 13.93 -18.36
CA PRO A 231 -10.93 14.94 -17.32
C PRO A 231 -11.71 14.41 -16.10
N PRO A 232 -11.40 14.87 -14.88
CA PRO A 232 -12.09 14.39 -13.69
C PRO A 232 -13.56 14.83 -13.71
N PRO A 233 -14.49 14.01 -13.20
CA PRO A 233 -15.90 14.36 -13.12
C PRO A 233 -16.15 15.69 -12.39
N PRO A 234 -17.12 16.52 -12.82
CA PRO A 234 -17.36 17.84 -12.21
C PRO A 234 -17.69 17.80 -10.72
N ASP A 235 -18.35 16.74 -10.26
CA ASP A 235 -18.67 16.50 -8.84
C ASP A 235 -17.41 16.23 -8.01
N LEU A 236 -16.41 15.54 -8.57
CA LEU A 236 -15.11 15.33 -7.93
C LEU A 236 -14.34 16.65 -7.78
N LEU A 237 -14.35 17.47 -8.84
CA LEU A 237 -13.74 18.80 -8.84
C LEU A 237 -14.38 19.73 -7.80
N GLY A 238 -15.71 19.67 -7.65
CA GLY A 238 -16.44 20.49 -6.69
C GLY A 238 -16.16 20.15 -5.22
N ARG A 239 -15.66 18.95 -4.92
CA ARG A 239 -15.31 18.49 -3.56
C ARG A 239 -13.84 18.70 -3.20
N GLY A 240 -12.97 18.86 -4.20
CA GLY A 240 -11.53 19.03 -3.99
C GLY A 240 -11.16 20.42 -3.49
N LYS A 241 -10.50 20.48 -2.33
CA LYS A 241 -10.01 21.74 -1.72
C LYS A 241 -8.89 22.37 -2.56
N GLU A 242 -8.12 21.55 -3.26
CA GLU A 242 -6.98 21.99 -4.09
C GLU A 242 -7.32 22.12 -5.59
N THR A 243 -8.58 21.87 -6.00
CA THR A 243 -9.01 21.89 -7.41
C THR A 243 -8.62 23.18 -8.13
N SER A 244 -8.80 24.34 -7.48
CA SER A 244 -8.54 25.66 -8.07
C SER A 244 -7.05 25.92 -8.30
N ARG A 245 -6.18 25.20 -7.58
CA ARG A 245 -4.73 25.29 -7.67
C ARG A 245 -4.20 24.38 -8.77
N THR A 246 -4.76 23.17 -8.87
CA THR A 246 -4.25 22.11 -9.76
C THR A 246 -4.89 22.10 -11.15
N ILE A 247 -6.14 22.51 -11.31
CA ILE A 247 -6.85 22.46 -12.60
C ILE A 247 -7.46 23.83 -12.91
N GLN A 248 -6.90 24.54 -13.88
CA GLN A 248 -7.55 25.71 -14.45
C GLN A 248 -8.66 25.28 -15.41
N ILE A 249 -9.91 25.27 -14.92
CA ILE A 249 -11.08 25.10 -15.78
C ILE A 249 -11.13 26.32 -16.73
N PRO A 250 -11.10 26.14 -18.07
CA PRO A 250 -11.26 27.25 -18.98
C PRO A 250 -12.62 27.90 -18.74
N ARG A 251 -12.62 29.14 -18.23
CA ARG A 251 -13.86 29.92 -18.12
C ARG A 251 -14.45 30.03 -19.52
N THR A 252 -15.60 29.40 -19.75
CA THR A 252 -16.39 29.56 -20.97
C THR A 252 -16.54 31.05 -21.25
N ARG A 253 -15.94 31.53 -22.34
CA ARG A 253 -16.14 32.90 -22.82
C ARG A 253 -17.65 33.10 -22.97
N ARG A 254 -18.25 33.92 -22.10
CA ARG A 254 -19.59 34.46 -22.34
C ARG A 254 -19.56 35.07 -23.74
N LYS A 255 -20.30 34.50 -24.68
CA LYS A 255 -20.56 35.14 -25.97
C LYS A 255 -21.15 36.51 -25.64
N LYS A 256 -20.41 37.59 -25.91
CA LYS A 256 -20.98 38.93 -25.96
C LYS A 256 -22.11 38.86 -26.99
N GLY A 257 -23.34 39.13 -26.56
CA GLY A 257 -24.47 39.27 -27.48
C GLY A 257 -24.19 40.40 -28.49
N PRO A 258 -24.77 40.34 -29.70
CA PRO A 258 -24.53 41.34 -30.71
C PRO A 258 -25.05 42.70 -30.21
N GLY A 259 -24.20 43.73 -30.33
CA GLY A 259 -24.57 45.11 -30.05
C GLY A 259 -25.64 45.57 -31.01
N PHE A 260 -26.74 46.07 -30.48
CA PHE A 260 -27.69 46.87 -31.24
C PHE A 260 -27.17 48.31 -31.26
N TYR A 261 -26.86 48.80 -32.46
CA TYR A 261 -26.74 50.23 -32.74
C TYR A 261 -28.15 50.82 -32.79
N GLY A 262 -28.36 51.92 -32.06
CA GLY A 262 -29.50 52.81 -32.14
C GLY A 262 -29.01 54.22 -31.84
#